data_AF-A0A0F7M5A2-F1
#
_entry.id   AF-A0A0F7M5A2-F1
#
_cell.length_a   1.000
_cell.length_b   1.000
_cell.length_c   1.000
_cell.angle_alpha   90.00
_cell.angle_beta   90.00
_cell.angle_gamma   90.00
#
_symmetry.space_group_name_H-M   'P 1'
#
loop_
_entity.id
_entity.type
_entity.pdbx_description
1 polymer ?
#
loop_
_entity_poly.entity_id
_entity_poly.type
_entity_poly.pdbx_seq_one_letter_code
_entity_poly.pdbx_strand_id
1 'polypeptide(L)'
;MKLQDCLQSIAECSAALELILIDEGELVANAPDHELLHEFAEKKTELSQKINDLALWRKRYLAEQNLEDPGLPEDIERCLQRCQKLNQQAGASINTQLRYTKRALEVLGMGDDNPVYNARGDSHSTASTHAIAKA
;
A
#
# COMPACT_ATOMS: atom_id res chain seq x y z
N MET A 1 -13.25 -5.15 -29.82
CA MET A 1 -13.28 -5.79 -28.50
C MET A 1 -14.74 -5.91 -28.09
N LYS A 2 -15.22 -7.12 -27.76
CA LYS A 2 -16.59 -7.31 -27.26
C LYS A 2 -16.63 -7.04 -25.75
N LEU A 3 -17.81 -6.74 -25.21
CA LEU A 3 -18.01 -6.54 -23.76
C LEU A 3 -17.54 -7.76 -22.95
N GLN A 4 -17.76 -8.97 -23.46
CA GLN A 4 -17.34 -10.20 -22.82
C GLN A 4 -15.81 -10.35 -22.77
N ASP A 5 -15.10 -9.97 -23.84
CA ASP A 5 -13.62 -9.95 -23.86
C ASP A 5 -13.06 -8.96 -22.83
N CYS A 6 -13.73 -7.83 -22.64
CA CYS A 6 -13.37 -6.84 -21.62
C CYS A 6 -13.56 -7.41 -20.21
N LEU A 7 -14.71 -8.04 -19.92
CA LEU A 7 -14.96 -8.65 -18.62
C LEU A 7 -13.97 -9.78 -18.31
N GLN A 8 -13.63 -10.60 -19.31
CA GLN A 8 -12.60 -11.62 -19.17
C GLN A 8 -11.23 -10.99 -18.88
N SER A 9 -10.87 -9.92 -19.60
CA SER A 9 -9.61 -9.21 -19.37
C SER A 9 -9.54 -8.59 -17.96
N ILE A 10 -10.65 -8.06 -17.44
CA ILE A 10 -10.74 -7.56 -16.07
C ILE A 10 -10.54 -8.72 -15.08
N ALA A 11 -11.20 -9.86 -15.30
CA ALA A 11 -11.07 -11.03 -14.43
C ALA A 11 -9.63 -11.54 -14.36
N GLU A 12 -8.95 -11.66 -15.52
CA GLU A 12 -7.55 -12.07 -15.62
C GLU A 12 -6.63 -11.08 -14.91
N CYS A 13 -6.82 -9.77 -15.11
CA CYS A 13 -6.02 -8.75 -14.44
C CYS A 13 -6.26 -8.72 -12.92
N SER A 14 -7.51 -8.92 -12.47
CA SER A 14 -7.83 -8.96 -11.05
C SER A 14 -7.23 -10.19 -10.37
N ALA A 15 -7.25 -11.35 -11.02
CA ALA A 15 -6.63 -12.56 -10.50
C ALA A 15 -5.09 -12.44 -10.45
N ALA A 16 -4.47 -11.86 -11.48
CA ALA A 16 -3.04 -11.58 -11.48
C ALA A 16 -2.65 -10.60 -10.37
N LEU A 17 -3.46 -9.56 -10.12
CA LEU A 17 -3.26 -8.61 -9.04
C LEU A 17 -3.37 -9.30 -7.66
N GLU A 18 -4.33 -10.21 -7.51
CA GLU A 18 -4.51 -10.97 -6.28
C GLU A 18 -3.28 -11.81 -5.94
N LEU A 19 -2.69 -12.50 -6.92
CA LEU A 19 -1.48 -13.29 -6.74
C LEU A 19 -0.30 -12.41 -6.27
N ILE A 20 -0.07 -11.28 -6.93
CA ILE A 20 1.02 -10.36 -6.55
C ILE A 20 0.85 -9.83 -5.12
N LEU A 21 -0.40 -9.56 -4.71
CA LEU A 21 -0.68 -9.10 -3.35
C LEU A 21 -0.48 -10.18 -2.28
N ILE A 22 -0.72 -11.45 -2.62
CA ILE A 22 -0.39 -12.59 -1.76
C ILE A 22 1.13 -12.71 -1.62
N ASP A 23 1.85 -12.73 -2.76
CA ASP A 23 3.30 -12.88 -2.79
C ASP A 23 4.00 -11.71 -2.07
N GLU A 24 3.52 -10.48 -2.24
CA GLU A 24 4.02 -9.31 -1.51
C GLU A 24 3.79 -9.46 0.00
N GLY A 25 2.61 -9.93 0.41
CA GLY A 25 2.29 -10.16 1.82
C GLY A 25 3.26 -11.15 2.48
N GLU A 26 3.60 -12.24 1.80
CA GLU A 26 4.56 -13.23 2.25
C GLU A 26 5.99 -12.66 2.31
N LEU A 27 6.39 -11.87 1.31
CA LEU A 27 7.71 -11.26 1.24
C LEU A 27 7.91 -10.25 2.39
N VAL A 28 6.92 -9.38 2.63
CA VAL A 28 6.96 -8.40 3.73
C VAL A 28 7.04 -9.11 5.09
N ALA A 29 6.40 -10.26 5.26
CA ALA A 29 6.39 -10.98 6.52
C ALA A 29 7.71 -11.71 6.84
N ASN A 30 8.38 -12.29 5.83
CA ASN A 30 9.48 -13.23 6.05
C ASN A 30 10.88 -12.62 5.91
N ALA A 31 11.09 -11.72 4.95
CA ALA A 31 12.32 -10.93 4.78
C ALA A 31 12.10 -9.96 3.62
N PRO A 32 12.01 -8.64 3.87
CA PRO A 32 11.74 -7.68 2.81
C PRO A 32 12.94 -7.58 1.87
N ASP A 33 12.82 -8.15 0.68
CA ASP A 33 13.70 -7.86 -0.45
C ASP A 33 13.21 -6.59 -1.13
N HIS A 34 13.98 -5.51 -1.02
CA HIS A 34 13.62 -4.20 -1.54
C HIS A 34 13.51 -4.16 -3.07
N GLU A 35 14.29 -4.97 -3.79
CA GLU A 35 14.22 -5.01 -5.26
C GLU A 35 12.94 -5.71 -5.71
N LEU A 36 12.60 -6.85 -5.11
CA LEU A 36 11.36 -7.57 -5.40
C LEU A 36 10.11 -6.76 -4.99
N LEU A 37 10.15 -6.05 -3.86
CA LEU A 37 9.06 -5.15 -3.46
C LEU A 37 8.84 -4.02 -4.47
N HIS A 38 9.92 -3.49 -5.06
CA HIS A 38 9.83 -2.47 -6.10
C HIS A 38 9.17 -3.04 -7.37
N GLU A 39 9.59 -4.23 -7.82
CA GLU A 39 8.96 -4.90 -8.97
C GLU A 39 7.47 -5.18 -8.73
N PHE A 40 7.10 -5.61 -7.53
CA PHE A 40 5.69 -5.81 -7.18
C PHE A 40 4.91 -4.51 -7.17
N ALA A 41 5.50 -3.40 -6.72
CA ALA A 41 4.87 -2.09 -6.78
C ALA A 41 4.60 -1.65 -8.24
N GLU A 42 5.56 -1.84 -9.15
CA GLU A 42 5.40 -1.54 -10.57
C GLU A 42 4.29 -2.39 -11.19
N LYS A 43 4.36 -3.73 -11.03
CA LYS A 43 3.36 -4.66 -11.58
C LYS A 43 1.94 -4.40 -11.04
N LYS A 44 1.80 -4.09 -9.74
CA LYS A 44 0.52 -3.68 -9.16
C LYS A 44 -0.02 -2.40 -9.79
N THR A 45 0.85 -1.43 -10.03
CA THR A 45 0.46 -0.15 -10.63
C THR A 45 -0.02 -0.34 -12.07
N GLU A 46 0.71 -1.12 -12.87
CA GLU A 46 0.33 -1.47 -14.24
C GLU A 46 -1.02 -2.20 -14.30
N LEU A 47 -1.21 -3.23 -13.47
CA LEU A 47 -2.45 -4.00 -13.43
C LEU A 47 -3.63 -3.14 -12.95
N SER A 48 -3.42 -2.27 -11.97
CA SER A 48 -4.45 -1.36 -11.46
C SER A 48 -4.88 -0.35 -12.51
N GLN A 49 -3.92 0.21 -13.26
CA GLN A 49 -4.21 1.10 -14.38
C GLN A 49 -4.98 0.37 -15.48
N LYS A 50 -4.55 -0.84 -15.86
CA LYS A 50 -5.22 -1.64 -16.87
C LYS A 50 -6.66 -2.00 -16.49
N ILE A 51 -6.91 -2.34 -15.23
CA ILE A 51 -8.28 -2.59 -14.72
C ILE A 51 -9.13 -1.31 -14.82
N ASN A 52 -8.57 -0.16 -14.46
CA ASN A 52 -9.28 1.12 -14.54
C ASN A 52 -9.61 1.50 -15.99
N ASP A 53 -8.67 1.33 -16.91
CA ASP A 53 -8.88 1.60 -18.34
C ASP A 53 -9.96 0.69 -18.94
N LEU A 54 -9.97 -0.60 -18.59
CA LEU A 54 -11.00 -1.54 -19.00
C LEU A 54 -12.37 -1.18 -18.40
N ALA A 55 -12.41 -0.75 -17.14
CA ALA A 55 -13.64 -0.29 -16.50
C ALA A 55 -14.20 0.99 -17.15
N LEU A 56 -13.34 1.94 -17.50
CA LEU A 56 -13.71 3.15 -18.23
C LEU A 56 -14.20 2.82 -19.64
N TRP A 57 -13.49 1.95 -20.36
CA TRP A 57 -13.90 1.48 -21.68
C TRP A 57 -15.28 0.82 -21.62
N ARG A 58 -15.51 -0.05 -20.64
CA ARG A 58 -16.81 -0.70 -20.43
C ARG A 58 -17.92 0.33 -20.23
N LYS A 59 -17.72 1.32 -19.36
CA LYS A 59 -18.72 2.37 -19.10
C LYS A 59 -19.04 3.17 -20.37
N ARG A 60 -18.02 3.52 -21.16
CA ARG A 60 -18.21 4.21 -22.44
C ARG A 60 -18.98 3.35 -23.44
N TYR A 61 -18.62 2.08 -23.57
CA TYR A 61 -19.30 1.14 -24.46
C TYR A 61 -20.78 0.97 -24.11
N LEU A 62 -21.12 0.84 -22.83
CA LEU A 62 -22.51 0.74 -22.37
C LEU A 62 -23.31 2.03 -22.65
N ALA A 63 -22.69 3.19 -22.40
CA ALA A 63 -23.31 4.48 -22.68
C ALA A 63 -23.57 4.70 -24.19
N GLU A 64 -22.62 4.34 -25.05
CA GLU A 64 -22.77 4.43 -26.51
C GLU A 64 -23.89 3.53 -27.05
N GLN A 65 -24.09 2.37 -26.41
CA GLN A 65 -25.14 1.43 -26.76
C GLN A 65 -26.49 1.74 -26.08
N ASN A 66 -26.58 2.79 -25.26
CA ASN A 66 -27.72 3.08 -24.38
C ASN A 66 -28.18 1.85 -23.56
N LEU A 67 -27.23 1.03 -23.14
CA LEU A 67 -27.48 -0.14 -22.31
C LEU A 67 -27.37 0.25 -20.83
N GLU A 68 -28.27 -0.30 -20.02
CA GLU A 68 -28.18 -0.19 -18.57
C GLU A 68 -26.93 -0.93 -18.08
N ASP A 69 -26.25 -0.40 -17.05
CA ASP A 69 -25.03 -1.01 -16.52
C ASP A 69 -25.38 -2.21 -15.62
N PRO A 70 -25.12 -3.46 -16.02
CA PRO A 70 -25.49 -4.63 -15.22
C PRO A 70 -24.59 -4.83 -13.99
N GLY A 71 -23.61 -3.95 -13.73
CA GLY A 71 -22.63 -4.13 -12.66
C GLY A 71 -21.55 -5.17 -13.00
N LEU A 72 -20.51 -5.31 -12.18
CA LEU A 72 -19.50 -6.33 -12.45
C LEU A 72 -20.05 -7.72 -12.10
N PRO A 73 -19.64 -8.76 -12.84
CA PRO A 73 -19.89 -10.14 -12.42
C PRO A 73 -19.42 -10.34 -10.97
N GLU A 74 -20.22 -11.03 -10.16
CA GLU A 74 -19.99 -11.21 -8.73
C GLU A 74 -18.60 -11.78 -8.41
N ASP A 75 -18.10 -12.70 -9.25
CA ASP A 75 -16.78 -13.30 -9.08
C ASP A 75 -15.64 -12.28 -9.21
N ILE A 76 -15.77 -11.32 -10.13
CA ILE A 76 -14.80 -10.25 -10.32
C ILE A 76 -14.87 -9.26 -9.15
N GLU A 77 -16.08 -8.90 -8.72
CA GLU A 77 -16.26 -8.04 -7.55
C GLU A 77 -15.65 -8.67 -6.30
N ARG A 78 -15.89 -9.97 -6.09
CA ARG A 78 -15.32 -10.72 -4.96
C ARG A 78 -13.80 -10.77 -5.03
N CYS A 79 -13.21 -10.95 -6.22
CA CYS A 79 -11.76 -10.89 -6.40
C CYS A 79 -11.20 -9.50 -6.06
N LEU A 80 -11.79 -8.43 -6.58
CA LEU A 80 -11.36 -7.06 -6.28
C LEU A 80 -11.49 -6.72 -4.79
N GLN A 81 -12.54 -7.21 -4.11
CA GLN A 81 -12.68 -7.07 -2.66
C GLN A 81 -11.58 -7.81 -1.89
N ARG A 82 -11.16 -8.99 -2.34
CA ARG A 82 -10.00 -9.70 -1.76
C ARG A 82 -8.71 -8.91 -1.98
N CYS A 83 -8.47 -8.42 -3.19
CA CYS A 83 -7.32 -7.55 -3.49
C CYS A 83 -7.30 -6.32 -2.57
N GLN A 84 -8.45 -5.67 -2.34
CA GLN A 84 -8.55 -4.53 -1.43
C GLN A 84 -8.12 -4.91 -0.01
N LYS A 85 -8.60 -6.06 0.51
CA LYS A 85 -8.25 -6.54 1.85
C LYS A 85 -6.76 -6.87 1.97
N LEU A 86 -6.21 -7.60 0.99
CA LEU A 86 -4.79 -7.95 0.97
C LEU A 86 -3.90 -6.70 0.93
N ASN A 87 -4.25 -5.72 0.09
CA ASN A 87 -3.51 -4.45 0.01
C ASN A 87 -3.59 -3.64 1.33
N GLN A 88 -4.73 -3.64 2.02
CA GLN A 88 -4.85 -3.02 3.33
C GLN A 88 -3.98 -3.72 4.39
N GLN A 89 -3.91 -5.05 4.36
CA GLN A 89 -3.07 -5.84 5.26
C GLN A 89 -1.58 -5.60 5.00
N ALA A 90 -1.16 -5.60 3.73
CA ALA A 90 0.20 -5.25 3.33
C ALA A 90 0.57 -3.83 3.79
N GLY A 91 -0.31 -2.85 3.55
CA GLY A 91 -0.11 -1.47 3.99
C GLY A 91 -0.01 -1.31 5.52
N ALA A 92 -0.77 -2.08 6.29
CA ALA A 92 -0.66 -2.10 7.76
C ALA A 92 0.68 -2.69 8.22
N SER A 93 1.15 -3.74 7.56
CA SER A 93 2.43 -4.40 7.86
C SER A 93 3.61 -3.49 7.55
N ILE A 94 3.61 -2.85 6.37
CA ILE A 94 4.63 -1.87 5.97
C ILE A 94 4.68 -0.69 6.95
N ASN A 95 3.52 -0.15 7.36
CA ASN A 95 3.48 0.93 8.35
C ASN A 95 4.06 0.52 9.70
N THR A 96 3.78 -0.72 10.11
CA THR A 96 4.34 -1.28 11.35
C THR A 96 5.86 -1.39 11.26
N GLN A 97 6.38 -1.91 10.15
CA GLN A 97 7.83 -1.98 9.90
C GLN A 97 8.48 -0.59 9.87
N LEU A 98 7.86 0.39 9.20
CA LEU A 98 8.35 1.77 9.16
C LEU A 98 8.42 2.40 10.56
N ARG A 99 7.47 2.09 11.45
CA ARG A 99 7.53 2.55 12.85
C ARG A 99 8.69 1.92 13.60
N TYR A 100 8.93 0.61 13.42
CA TYR A 100 10.06 -0.07 14.07
C TYR A 100 11.40 0.43 13.55
N THR A 101 11.56 0.65 12.25
CA THR A 101 12.80 1.19 11.67
C THR A 101 13.09 2.60 12.16
N LYS A 102 12.09 3.49 12.19
CA LYS A 102 12.23 4.82 12.79
C LYS A 102 12.68 4.76 14.25
N ARG A 103 12.04 3.90 15.05
CA ARG A 103 12.40 3.70 16.46
C ARG A 103 13.82 3.15 16.64
N ALA A 104 14.26 2.25 15.77
CA ALA A 104 15.61 1.73 15.78
C ALA A 104 16.64 2.81 15.43
N LEU A 105 16.35 3.67 14.45
CA LEU A 105 17.20 4.82 14.09
C LEU A 105 17.29 5.85 15.21
N GLU A 106 16.17 6.14 15.91
CA GLU A 106 16.16 6.97 17.12
C GLU A 106 17.11 6.41 18.20
N VAL A 107 17.06 5.10 18.45
CA VAL A 107 17.92 4.44 19.45
C VAL A 107 19.40 4.49 19.06
N LEU A 108 19.71 4.39 17.77
CA LEU A 108 21.07 4.50 17.24
C LEU A 108 21.59 5.96 17.19
N GLY A 109 20.77 6.94 17.60
CA GLY A 109 21.14 8.36 17.57
C GLY A 109 21.25 8.94 16.15
N MET A 110 20.65 8.26 15.16
CA MET A 110 20.61 8.69 13.76
C MET A 110 19.22 9.22 13.36
N GLY A 111 18.26 9.23 14.30
CA GLY A 111 16.97 9.88 14.16
C GLY A 111 17.06 11.33 14.62
N ASP A 112 17.08 12.25 13.65
CA ASP A 112 17.26 13.71 13.77
C ASP A 112 18.67 14.21 14.11
N ASP A 113 19.14 15.15 13.28
CA ASP A 113 20.35 15.99 13.42
C ASP A 113 20.27 16.93 14.63
N ASN A 114 20.06 16.39 15.84
CA ASN A 114 20.27 17.15 17.05
C ASN A 114 21.14 16.33 18.00
N PRO A 115 22.47 16.55 17.98
CA PRO A 115 23.36 15.78 18.82
C PRO A 115 23.00 16.06 20.29
N VAL A 116 22.72 15.00 21.04
CA VAL A 116 22.45 15.03 22.51
C VAL A 116 23.59 15.73 23.27
N TYR A 117 24.77 15.76 22.65
CA TYR A 117 25.97 16.40 23.14
C TYR A 117 26.47 17.45 22.15
N ASN A 118 26.71 18.67 22.62
CA ASN A 118 27.49 19.65 21.84
C ASN A 118 28.94 19.15 21.67
N ALA A 119 29.74 19.76 20.79
CA ALA A 119 31.16 19.42 20.59
C ALA A 119 32.06 19.59 21.83
N ARG A 120 31.49 20.01 22.98
CA ARG A 120 32.13 20.12 24.30
C ARG A 120 31.70 19.02 25.29
N GLY A 121 30.77 18.14 24.90
CA GLY A 121 30.32 17.04 25.75
C GLY A 121 29.24 17.42 26.78
N ASP A 122 28.58 18.58 26.65
CA ASP A 122 27.47 18.94 27.53
C ASP A 122 26.17 18.26 27.08
N SER A 123 25.54 17.52 27.99
CA SER A 123 24.22 16.92 27.76
C SER A 123 23.13 17.99 27.79
N HIS A 124 22.35 18.13 26.72
CA HIS A 124 21.10 18.89 26.79
C HIS A 124 20.04 18.09 27.58
N SER A 125 20.08 18.16 28.91
CA SER A 125 18.92 17.80 29.72
C SER A 125 17.89 18.90 29.56
N THR A 126 16.84 18.69 28.77
CA THR A 126 15.63 19.49 28.87
C THR A 126 15.05 19.26 30.26
N ALA A 127 15.33 20.18 31.19
CA ALA A 127 14.64 20.27 32.45
C ALA A 127 13.14 20.43 32.15
N SER A 128 12.38 19.36 32.33
CA SER A 128 10.92 19.44 32.42
C SER A 128 10.60 20.25 33.67
N THR A 129 10.47 21.57 33.53
CA THR A 129 9.95 22.47 34.55
C THR A 129 8.45 22.21 34.68
N HIS A 130 8.10 21.08 35.29
CA HIS A 130 6.75 20.88 35.81
C HIS A 130 6.67 21.75 37.06
N ALA A 131 6.06 22.93 36.92
CA ALA A 131 5.76 23.82 38.02
C ALA A 131 4.89 23.08 39.05
N ILE A 132 5.49 22.71 40.18
CA ILE A 132 4.74 22.33 41.37
C ILE A 132 4.23 23.63 41.97
N ALA A 133 2.94 23.89 41.77
CA ALA A 133 2.22 24.99 42.40
C ALA A 133 2.31 24.84 43.92
N LYS A 134 2.73 25.93 44.59
CA LYS A 134 2.91 26.02 46.04
C LYS A 134 1.58 26.45 46.68
N ALA A 135 1.16 25.73 47.71
CA ALA A 135 0.27 26.23 48.76
C ALA A 135 1.08 26.97 49.82
#